data_AF-A0A7K4MZB0-F1
#
_entry.id   AF-A0A7K4MZB0-F1
#
_cell.length_a   1.000
_cell.length_b   1.000
_cell.length_c   1.000
_cell.angle_alpha   90.00
_cell.angle_beta   90.00
_cell.angle_gamma   90.00
#
_symmetry.space_group_name_H-M   'P 1'
#
loop_
_entity.id
_entity.type
_entity.pdbx_description
1 polymer ?
#
loop_
_entity_poly.entity_id
_entity_poly.type
_entity_poly.pdbx_seq_one_letter_code
_entity_poly.pdbx_strand_id
1 'polypeptide(L)'
;MKKYNTKTKTNDRAFIIIGFAVIGTIFIIYSSISDFSITADSLQSIERLAIGFYIILFMSFGAIGYGIYRYHQRKVIENDHGVLSIIAKTTMDVKSRKIFIVTFIVYGMFFSLTAGLIVYQPDIIFSYHYDAIVPSAHMNACCGDPGYMPTIIVYLTEHVGLQIIPINLVLVLTVSYLVGLNTALAVKAISITRKSGGLTSVGATTGLFVACPTCVGTFFAIFIGSSSAVTFTVILTQLQTLFVGITIPILLLTPIIIAKKIQKKDDGYPLDTKT
;
A
#
# COMPACT_ATOMS: atom_id res chain seq x y z
N MET A 1 -18.41 -27.18 38.24
CA MET A 1 -17.12 -26.50 37.97
C MET A 1 -17.30 -25.57 36.78
N LYS A 2 -17.29 -24.24 36.98
CA LYS A 2 -17.35 -23.25 35.88
C LYS A 2 -16.01 -23.28 35.14
N LYS A 3 -16.02 -23.71 33.88
CA LYS A 3 -14.86 -23.68 32.99
C LYS A 3 -14.58 -22.21 32.63
N TYR A 4 -13.74 -21.55 33.43
CA TYR A 4 -13.17 -20.26 33.05
C TYR A 4 -12.33 -20.49 31.80
N ASN A 5 -12.90 -20.15 30.64
CA ASN A 5 -12.12 -19.97 29.41
C ASN A 5 -11.20 -18.76 29.66
N THR A 6 -10.00 -19.03 30.14
CA THR A 6 -8.89 -18.08 30.04
C THR A 6 -8.73 -17.76 28.57
N LYS A 7 -9.27 -16.61 28.14
CA LYS A 7 -8.88 -15.98 26.87
C LYS A 7 -7.38 -15.77 26.97
N THR A 8 -6.60 -16.71 26.43
CA THR A 8 -5.17 -16.52 26.25
C THR A 8 -5.02 -15.23 25.45
N LYS A 9 -4.52 -14.19 26.12
CA LYS A 9 -4.18 -12.88 25.57
C LYS A 9 -2.93 -13.06 24.71
N THR A 10 -3.02 -13.91 23.69
CA THR A 10 -1.98 -14.10 22.69
C THR A 10 -1.85 -12.78 21.95
N ASN A 11 -0.62 -12.28 21.89
CA ASN A 11 -0.21 -11.03 21.30
C ASN A 11 -0.34 -11.13 19.76
N ASP A 12 -1.56 -11.29 19.27
CA ASP A 12 -1.93 -11.51 17.87
C ASP A 12 -1.53 -10.34 16.96
N ARG A 13 -1.45 -9.14 17.54
CA ARG A 13 -0.94 -7.93 16.89
C ARG A 13 0.58 -7.81 16.92
N ALA A 14 1.30 -8.67 17.65
CA ALA A 14 2.74 -8.52 17.84
C ALA A 14 3.51 -8.55 16.52
N PHE A 15 3.20 -9.48 15.61
CA PHE A 15 3.86 -9.53 14.30
C PHE A 15 3.64 -8.26 13.46
N ILE A 16 2.45 -7.66 13.55
CA ILE A 16 2.12 -6.41 12.86
C ILE A 16 2.93 -5.26 13.46
N ILE A 17 2.91 -5.12 14.79
CA ILE A 17 3.61 -4.04 15.51
C ILE A 17 5.12 -4.15 15.32
N ILE A 18 5.68 -5.36 15.47
CA ILE A 18 7.10 -5.63 15.28
C ILE A 18 7.50 -5.31 13.84
N GLY A 19 6.72 -5.73 12.84
CA GLY A 19 7.02 -5.42 11.44
C GLY A 19 7.08 -3.92 11.15
N PHE A 20 6.09 -3.14 11.62
CA PHE A 20 6.13 -1.68 11.45
C PHE A 20 7.27 -1.03 12.24
N ALA A 21 7.55 -1.50 13.47
CA ALA A 21 8.65 -1.01 14.27
C ALA A 21 10.00 -1.26 13.59
N VAL A 22 10.21 -2.47 13.06
CA VAL A 22 11.43 -2.83 12.32
C VAL A 22 11.58 -1.96 11.08
N ILE A 23 10.51 -1.74 10.29
CA ILE A 23 10.56 -0.82 9.14
C ILE A 23 10.99 0.58 9.58
N GLY A 24 10.38 1.15 10.62
CA GLY A 24 10.78 2.46 11.14
C GLY A 24 12.24 2.50 11.58
N THR A 25 12.67 1.48 12.32
CA THR A 25 14.04 1.38 12.83
C THR A 25 15.07 1.24 11.71
N ILE A 26 14.84 0.39 10.69
CA ILE A 26 15.81 0.24 9.60
C ILE A 26 15.94 1.53 8.78
N PHE A 27 14.86 2.28 8.58
CA PHE A 27 14.90 3.58 7.89
C PHE A 27 15.70 4.60 8.69
N ILE A 28 15.49 4.66 10.01
CA ILE A 28 16.25 5.56 10.91
C ILE A 28 17.74 5.19 10.92
N ILE A 29 18.06 3.90 11.10
CA ILE A 29 19.44 3.43 11.11
C ILE A 29 20.12 3.74 9.77
N TYR A 30 19.47 3.45 8.65
CA TYR A 30 20.05 3.70 7.33
C TYR A 30 20.32 5.20 7.11
N SER A 31 19.34 6.05 7.46
CA SER A 31 19.45 7.50 7.36
C SER A 31 20.57 8.09 8.22
N SER A 32 20.92 7.45 9.35
CA SER A 32 22.01 7.92 10.22
C SER A 32 23.41 7.57 9.69
N ILE A 33 23.51 6.58 8.80
CA ILE A 33 24.79 6.09 8.27
C ILE A 33 25.20 6.89 7.04
N SER A 34 24.24 7.45 6.28
CA SER A 34 24.49 8.22 5.06
C SER A 34 25.25 9.54 5.26
N ASP A 35 25.39 10.03 6.49
CA ASP A 35 26.14 11.26 6.81
C ASP A 35 27.66 11.01 7.00
N PHE A 36 28.13 9.76 7.02
CA PHE A 36 29.56 9.46 7.12
C PHE A 36 30.27 9.67 5.78
N SER A 37 31.36 10.45 5.79
CA SER A 37 32.26 10.69 4.65
C SER A 37 32.65 9.36 3.99
N ILE A 38 32.09 9.10 2.79
CA ILE A 38 32.29 7.86 2.04
C ILE A 38 33.69 7.87 1.42
N THR A 39 34.60 7.09 2.01
CA THR A 39 35.88 6.73 1.39
C THR A 39 35.68 5.55 0.43
N ALA A 40 36.47 5.42 -0.63
CA ALA A 40 36.38 4.33 -1.61
C ALA A 40 36.38 2.92 -0.97
N ASP A 41 37.09 2.74 0.15
CA ASP A 41 37.13 1.47 0.90
C ASP A 41 35.80 1.09 1.58
N SER A 42 34.90 2.06 1.79
CA SER A 42 33.63 1.86 2.49
C SER A 42 32.48 1.43 1.55
N LEU A 43 32.64 1.57 0.23
CA LEU A 43 31.59 1.29 -0.76
C LEU A 43 31.06 -0.14 -0.67
N GLN A 44 31.96 -1.13 -0.58
CA GLN A 44 31.55 -2.54 -0.48
C GLN A 44 30.78 -2.83 0.82
N SER A 45 31.09 -2.12 1.90
CA SER A 45 30.38 -2.25 3.18
C SER A 45 28.98 -1.66 3.12
N ILE A 46 28.82 -0.52 2.44
CA ILE A 46 27.52 0.14 2.24
C ILE A 46 26.62 -0.71 1.34
N GLU A 47 27.16 -1.33 0.28
CA GLU A 47 26.38 -2.26 -0.54
C GLU A 47 25.83 -3.45 0.24
N ARG A 48 26.64 -4.07 1.10
CA ARG A 48 26.16 -5.17 1.96
C ARG A 48 25.07 -4.71 2.92
N LEU A 49 25.20 -3.50 3.47
CA LEU A 49 24.20 -2.89 4.34
C LEU A 49 22.89 -2.62 3.59
N ALA A 50 22.97 -2.16 2.33
CA ALA A 50 21.82 -1.94 1.47
C ALA A 50 21.08 -3.24 1.10
N ILE A 51 21.81 -4.33 0.81
CA ILE A 51 21.21 -5.65 0.61
C ILE A 51 20.51 -6.11 1.90
N GLY A 52 21.18 -5.97 3.04
CA GLY A 52 20.61 -6.29 4.35
C GLY A 52 19.33 -5.50 4.64
N PHE A 53 19.29 -4.22 4.29
CA PHE A 53 18.13 -3.35 4.41
C PHE A 53 16.92 -3.92 3.66
N TYR A 54 17.06 -4.29 2.38
CA TYR A 54 15.95 -4.85 1.61
C TYR A 54 15.51 -6.22 2.13
N ILE A 55 16.45 -7.08 2.54
CA ILE A 55 16.12 -8.38 3.13
C ILE A 55 15.23 -8.19 4.37
N ILE A 56 15.62 -7.30 5.28
CA ILE A 56 14.84 -7.02 6.50
C ILE A 56 13.50 -6.37 6.16
N LEU A 57 13.47 -5.46 5.17
CA LEU A 57 12.24 -4.82 4.69
C LEU A 57 11.23 -5.87 4.17
N PHE A 58 11.66 -6.80 3.31
CA PHE A 58 10.79 -7.86 2.79
C PHE A 58 10.34 -8.84 3.89
N MET A 59 11.22 -9.21 4.82
CA MET A 59 10.84 -10.02 5.99
C MET A 59 9.78 -9.31 6.83
N SER A 60 9.89 -7.99 7.00
CA SER A 60 8.93 -7.18 7.74
C SER A 60 7.56 -7.16 7.07
N PHE A 61 7.50 -7.00 5.74
CA PHE A 61 6.24 -7.13 5.00
C PHE A 61 5.62 -8.52 5.16
N GLY A 62 6.43 -9.58 5.10
CA GLY A 62 5.98 -10.95 5.35
C GLY A 62 5.39 -11.14 6.75
N ALA A 63 6.06 -10.62 7.77
CA ALA A 63 5.60 -10.66 9.16
C ALA A 63 4.27 -9.89 9.35
N ILE A 64 4.14 -8.71 8.75
CA ILE A 64 2.90 -7.91 8.78
C ILE A 64 1.76 -8.68 8.10
N GLY A 65 1.98 -9.19 6.89
CA GLY A 65 0.97 -9.94 6.15
C GLY A 65 0.50 -11.19 6.90
N TYR A 66 1.43 -11.96 7.47
CA TYR A 66 1.11 -13.11 8.30
C TYR A 66 0.36 -12.72 9.59
N GLY A 67 0.78 -11.64 10.25
CA GLY A 67 0.12 -11.09 11.42
C GLY A 67 -1.33 -10.69 11.15
N ILE A 68 -1.57 -9.98 10.04
CA ILE A 68 -2.92 -9.59 9.57
C ILE A 68 -3.78 -10.83 9.30
N TYR A 69 -3.24 -11.83 8.58
CA TYR A 69 -3.95 -13.07 8.28
C TYR A 69 -4.38 -13.80 9.55
N ARG A 70 -3.45 -14.00 10.49
CA ARG A 70 -3.71 -14.68 11.76
C ARG A 70 -4.73 -13.91 12.62
N TYR A 71 -4.61 -12.58 12.65
CA TYR A 71 -5.53 -11.70 13.35
C TYR A 71 -6.97 -11.83 12.82
N HIS A 72 -7.14 -11.78 11.49
CA HIS A 72 -8.45 -11.94 10.87
C HIS A 72 -9.03 -13.34 11.08
N GLN A 73 -8.24 -14.41 10.90
CA GLN A 73 -8.68 -15.78 11.16
C GLN A 73 -9.25 -15.95 12.57
N ARG A 74 -8.52 -15.48 13.58
CA ARG A 74 -8.99 -15.54 14.97
C ARG A 74 -10.28 -14.76 15.18
N LYS A 75 -10.38 -13.55 14.62
CA LYS A 75 -11.57 -12.72 14.78
C LYS A 75 -12.82 -13.32 14.13
N VAL A 76 -12.65 -14.05 13.03
CA VAL A 76 -13.73 -14.83 12.41
C VAL A 76 -14.15 -15.99 13.32
N ILE A 77 -13.20 -16.72 13.90
CA ILE A 77 -13.46 -17.87 14.80
C ILE A 77 -14.14 -17.43 16.11
N GLU A 78 -13.70 -16.30 16.70
CA GLU A 78 -14.33 -15.73 17.89
C GLU A 78 -15.79 -15.31 17.65
N ASN A 79 -16.20 -15.18 16.38
CA ASN A 79 -17.53 -14.85 15.90
C ASN A 79 -18.18 -13.65 16.61
N ASP A 80 -17.36 -12.67 16.97
CA ASP A 80 -17.79 -11.43 17.61
C ASP A 80 -18.56 -10.55 16.59
N HIS A 81 -19.36 -9.61 17.09
CA HIS A 81 -20.12 -8.62 16.30
C HIS A 81 -19.43 -7.26 16.23
N GLY A 82 -18.25 -7.10 16.86
CA GLY A 82 -17.49 -5.85 16.79
C GLY A 82 -17.04 -5.46 15.37
N VAL A 83 -16.82 -4.16 15.16
CA VAL A 83 -16.37 -3.55 13.88
C VAL A 83 -15.18 -4.30 13.24
N LEU A 84 -14.17 -4.65 14.04
CA LEU A 84 -12.99 -5.38 13.57
C LEU A 84 -13.30 -6.82 13.13
N SER A 85 -14.33 -7.43 13.72
CA SER A 85 -14.81 -8.76 13.32
C SER A 85 -15.52 -8.71 11.98
N ILE A 86 -16.32 -7.67 11.71
CA ILE A 86 -16.97 -7.47 10.39
C ILE A 86 -15.91 -7.26 9.30
N ILE A 87 -14.88 -6.46 9.57
CA ILE A 87 -13.75 -6.30 8.65
C ILE A 87 -13.09 -7.65 8.41
N ALA A 88 -12.80 -8.43 9.46
CA ALA A 88 -12.21 -9.75 9.34
C ALA A 88 -13.06 -10.73 8.53
N LYS A 89 -14.35 -10.83 8.83
CA LYS A 89 -15.32 -11.67 8.11
C LYS A 89 -15.38 -11.28 6.63
N THR A 90 -15.35 -9.98 6.33
CA THR A 90 -15.34 -9.50 4.95
C THR A 90 -14.03 -9.83 4.24
N THR A 91 -12.86 -9.63 4.86
CA THR A 91 -11.57 -9.94 4.23
C THR A 91 -11.38 -11.45 4.00
N MET A 92 -12.01 -12.30 4.83
CA MET A 92 -11.95 -13.76 4.69
C MET A 92 -13.00 -14.35 3.73
N ASP A 93 -14.04 -13.60 3.39
CA ASP A 93 -15.07 -14.00 2.43
C ASP A 93 -14.50 -14.15 1.01
N VAL A 94 -14.74 -15.29 0.35
CA VAL A 94 -14.09 -15.62 -0.93
C VAL A 94 -14.37 -14.59 -2.03
N LYS A 95 -15.59 -14.04 -2.09
CA LYS A 95 -15.95 -13.02 -3.10
C LYS A 95 -15.22 -11.70 -2.82
N SER A 96 -15.28 -11.24 -1.58
CA SER A 96 -14.65 -9.99 -1.15
C SER A 96 -13.12 -10.07 -1.26
N ARG A 97 -12.52 -11.22 -0.93
CA ARG A 97 -11.09 -11.50 -1.10
C ARG A 97 -10.65 -11.45 -2.56
N LYS A 98 -11.46 -11.94 -3.50
CA LYS A 98 -11.16 -11.79 -4.94
C LYS A 98 -11.15 -10.33 -5.35
N ILE A 99 -12.15 -9.55 -4.93
CA ILE A 99 -12.22 -8.10 -5.21
C ILE A 99 -11.00 -7.38 -4.62
N PHE A 100 -10.64 -7.71 -3.38
CA PHE A 100 -9.45 -7.17 -2.72
C PHE A 100 -8.18 -7.43 -3.55
N ILE A 101 -7.93 -8.69 -3.95
CA ILE A 101 -6.71 -9.06 -4.70
C ILE A 101 -6.65 -8.36 -6.06
N VAL A 102 -7.76 -8.37 -6.81
CA VAL A 102 -7.80 -7.70 -8.12
C VAL A 102 -7.55 -6.21 -7.97
N THR A 103 -8.21 -5.56 -7.01
CA THR A 103 -8.04 -4.13 -6.75
C THR A 103 -6.61 -3.82 -6.31
N PHE A 104 -6.03 -4.64 -5.43
CA PHE A 104 -4.66 -4.50 -4.94
C PHE A 104 -3.65 -4.55 -6.08
N ILE A 105 -3.79 -5.49 -7.01
CA ILE A 105 -2.87 -5.65 -8.15
C ILE A 105 -3.04 -4.50 -9.15
N VAL A 106 -4.28 -4.20 -9.57
CA VAL A 106 -4.55 -3.16 -10.57
C VAL A 106 -4.14 -1.79 -10.05
N TYR A 107 -4.54 -1.46 -8.82
CA TYR A 107 -4.15 -0.19 -8.20
C TYR A 107 -2.65 -0.14 -7.94
N GLY A 108 -2.04 -1.23 -7.48
CA GLY A 108 -0.60 -1.30 -7.26
C GLY A 108 0.23 -1.07 -8.52
N MET A 109 -0.17 -1.67 -9.65
CA MET A 109 0.48 -1.44 -10.94
C MET A 109 0.35 0.01 -11.40
N PHE A 110 -0.86 0.58 -11.32
CA PHE A 110 -1.11 1.98 -11.64
C PHE A 110 -0.29 2.92 -10.75
N PHE A 111 -0.32 2.69 -9.44
CA PHE A 111 0.40 3.49 -8.47
C PHE A 111 1.92 3.38 -8.66
N SER A 112 2.43 2.21 -9.07
CA SER A 112 3.87 1.99 -9.33
C SER A 112 4.38 2.82 -10.52
N LEU A 113 3.58 2.99 -11.57
CA LEU A 113 3.90 3.90 -12.67
C LEU A 113 3.98 5.35 -12.18
N THR A 114 3.01 5.76 -11.36
CA THR A 114 2.91 7.15 -10.90
C THR A 114 3.89 7.50 -9.78
N ALA A 115 4.30 6.51 -8.99
CA ALA A 115 5.30 6.64 -7.92
C ALA A 115 6.73 6.54 -8.46
N GLY A 116 6.92 6.43 -9.78
CA GLY A 116 8.23 6.33 -10.41
C GLY A 116 8.94 4.99 -10.13
N LEU A 117 8.21 3.95 -9.68
CA LEU A 117 8.80 2.61 -9.58
C LEU A 117 9.04 1.99 -10.96
N ILE A 118 8.12 2.25 -11.90
CA ILE A 118 8.27 1.90 -13.31
C ILE A 118 8.50 3.21 -14.05
N VAL A 119 9.70 3.37 -14.60
CA VAL A 119 10.12 4.58 -15.31
C VAL A 119 10.10 4.32 -16.80
N TYR A 120 9.37 5.15 -17.54
CA TYR A 120 9.37 5.13 -19.00
C TYR A 120 9.79 6.50 -19.52
N GLN A 121 10.90 6.54 -20.26
CA GLN A 121 11.47 7.76 -20.85
C GLN A 121 11.68 7.53 -22.35
N PRO A 122 10.70 7.85 -23.20
CA PRO A 122 10.79 7.63 -24.65
C PRO A 122 11.83 8.56 -25.32
N ASP A 123 12.04 9.76 -24.77
CA ASP A 123 12.94 10.77 -25.32
C ASP A 123 14.41 10.57 -24.90
N ILE A 124 14.69 9.60 -24.03
CA ILE A 124 16.02 9.34 -23.47
C ILE A 124 16.38 7.89 -23.77
N ILE A 125 17.52 7.70 -24.43
CA ILE A 125 18.16 6.40 -24.65
C ILE A 125 19.13 6.14 -23.49
N PHE A 126 18.86 5.13 -22.66
CA PHE A 126 19.64 4.88 -21.45
C PHE A 126 21.11 4.56 -21.71
N SER A 127 21.41 3.79 -22.75
CA SER A 127 22.81 3.53 -23.13
C SER A 127 23.57 4.78 -23.57
N TYR A 128 22.90 5.70 -24.25
CA TYR A 128 23.53 6.91 -24.77
C TYR A 128 23.63 8.03 -23.73
N HIS A 129 22.61 8.20 -22.88
CA HIS A 129 22.53 9.31 -21.93
C HIS A 129 23.02 8.96 -20.52
N TYR A 130 22.90 7.71 -20.11
CA TYR A 130 23.31 7.26 -18.77
C TYR A 130 24.51 6.32 -18.79
N ASP A 131 25.10 6.08 -19.97
CA ASP A 131 26.18 5.10 -20.20
C ASP A 131 25.84 3.71 -19.62
N ALA A 132 24.54 3.40 -19.60
CA ALA A 132 24.01 2.19 -18.99
C ALA A 132 24.09 1.02 -19.98
N ILE A 133 24.63 -0.11 -19.54
CA ILE A 133 24.63 -1.34 -20.33
C ILE A 133 23.24 -1.97 -20.22
N VAL A 134 22.42 -1.91 -21.26
CA VAL A 134 21.07 -2.51 -21.24
C VAL A 134 21.15 -3.97 -21.72
N PRO A 135 20.59 -4.96 -20.98
CA PRO A 135 19.99 -4.87 -19.66
C PRO A 135 21.02 -4.93 -18.51
N SER A 136 20.84 -4.11 -17.48
CA SER A 136 21.66 -4.17 -16.25
C SER A 136 20.85 -3.81 -15.00
N ALA A 137 21.40 -4.19 -13.84
CA ALA A 137 20.90 -3.77 -12.54
C ALA A 137 22.05 -3.15 -11.74
N HIS A 138 21.81 -1.95 -11.23
CA HIS A 138 22.75 -1.20 -10.40
C HIS A 138 22.06 -0.81 -9.09
N MET A 139 22.83 -0.80 -8.01
CA MET A 139 22.32 -0.39 -6.71
C MET A 139 23.04 0.87 -6.25
N ASN A 140 22.28 1.95 -6.10
CA ASN A 140 22.76 3.19 -5.52
C ASN A 140 22.57 3.07 -4.00
N ALA A 141 23.66 2.68 -3.33
CA ALA A 141 23.63 2.40 -1.91
C ALA A 141 23.76 3.66 -1.04
N CYS A 142 23.90 4.87 -1.58
CA CYS A 142 24.15 6.06 -0.77
C CYS A 142 23.59 7.36 -1.34
N CYS A 143 23.74 8.40 -0.51
CA CYS A 143 23.89 9.79 -0.94
C CYS A 143 22.60 10.47 -1.42
N GLY A 144 21.47 10.12 -0.81
CA GLY A 144 20.18 10.74 -1.09
C GLY A 144 19.37 10.93 0.19
N ASP A 145 18.20 11.53 0.05
CA ASP A 145 17.34 11.86 1.18
C ASP A 145 16.90 10.62 1.99
N PRO A 146 16.65 10.78 3.30
CA PRO A 146 16.15 9.71 4.16
C PRO A 146 14.93 8.99 3.56
N GLY A 147 15.03 7.67 3.43
CA GLY A 147 13.99 6.81 2.87
C GLY A 147 13.99 6.68 1.34
N TYR A 148 14.80 7.47 0.63
CA TYR A 148 15.06 7.27 -0.80
C TYR A 148 16.29 6.40 -1.06
N MET A 149 17.14 6.18 -0.06
CA MET A 149 18.28 5.28 -0.14
C MET A 149 18.10 4.06 0.77
N PRO A 150 18.65 2.88 0.41
CA PRO A 150 19.30 2.56 -0.87
C PRO A 150 18.28 2.47 -2.01
N THR A 151 18.65 2.82 -3.24
CA THR A 151 17.79 2.62 -4.43
C THR A 151 18.37 1.55 -5.33
N ILE A 152 17.52 0.63 -5.82
CA ILE A 152 17.88 -0.32 -6.89
C ILE A 152 17.34 0.21 -8.22
N ILE A 153 18.20 0.32 -9.23
CA ILE A 153 17.85 0.73 -10.58
C ILE A 153 18.08 -0.45 -11.52
N VAL A 154 17.06 -0.85 -12.25
CA VAL A 154 17.14 -1.91 -13.25
C VAL A 154 16.79 -1.34 -14.60
N TYR A 155 17.72 -1.37 -15.54
CA TYR A 155 17.49 -1.00 -16.94
C TYR A 155 17.04 -2.25 -17.69
N LEU A 156 15.76 -2.30 -18.08
CA LEU A 156 15.19 -3.43 -18.80
C LEU A 156 15.38 -3.29 -20.31
N THR A 157 15.12 -2.08 -20.82
CA THR A 157 15.30 -1.70 -22.23
C THR A 157 15.84 -0.26 -22.29
N GLU A 158 16.18 0.24 -23.48
CA GLU A 158 16.70 1.60 -23.69
C GLU A 158 15.79 2.72 -23.17
N HIS A 159 14.50 2.45 -22.96
CA HIS A 159 13.50 3.44 -22.55
C HIS A 159 12.69 3.05 -21.31
N VAL A 160 12.82 1.80 -20.83
CA VAL A 160 12.05 1.26 -19.70
C VAL A 160 12.99 0.82 -18.59
N GLY A 161 12.81 1.42 -17.42
CA GLY A 161 13.55 1.11 -16.21
C GLY A 161 12.63 0.80 -15.03
N LEU A 162 13.17 0.10 -14.05
CA LEU A 162 12.55 -0.12 -12.75
C LEU A 162 13.42 0.57 -11.69
N GLN A 163 12.81 1.39 -10.84
CA GLN A 163 13.50 2.05 -9.74
C GLN A 163 12.84 1.66 -8.42
N ILE A 164 13.49 0.84 -7.60
CA ILE A 164 12.95 0.43 -6.31
C ILE A 164 13.45 1.41 -5.25
N ILE A 165 12.63 2.39 -4.92
CA ILE A 165 12.87 3.33 -3.83
C ILE A 165 12.16 2.79 -2.57
N PRO A 166 12.84 2.64 -1.41
CA PRO A 166 12.26 2.03 -0.21
C PRO A 166 10.95 2.65 0.25
N ILE A 167 10.90 3.98 0.36
CA ILE A 167 9.69 4.68 0.79
C ILE A 167 8.54 4.48 -0.21
N ASN A 168 8.83 4.53 -1.52
CA ASN A 168 7.81 4.31 -2.55
C ASN A 168 7.30 2.87 -2.51
N LEU A 169 8.17 1.89 -2.25
CA LEU A 169 7.76 0.50 -2.08
C LEU A 169 6.80 0.32 -0.88
N VAL A 170 7.13 0.92 0.27
CA VAL A 170 6.26 0.93 1.46
C VAL A 170 4.92 1.60 1.14
N LEU A 171 4.93 2.74 0.45
CA LEU A 171 3.73 3.47 0.05
C LEU A 171 2.86 2.66 -0.92
N VAL A 172 3.45 2.06 -1.96
CA VAL A 172 2.74 1.24 -2.94
C VAL A 172 2.02 0.09 -2.25
N LEU A 173 2.69 -0.64 -1.37
CA LEU A 173 2.08 -1.75 -0.66
C LEU A 173 0.99 -1.28 0.31
N THR A 174 1.24 -0.21 1.06
CA THR A 174 0.30 0.30 2.07
C THR A 174 -0.96 0.88 1.42
N VAL A 175 -0.80 1.79 0.46
CA VAL A 175 -1.94 2.46 -0.20
C VAL A 175 -2.74 1.45 -1.01
N SER A 176 -2.10 0.54 -1.75
CA SER A 176 -2.81 -0.51 -2.51
C SER A 176 -3.58 -1.45 -1.59
N TYR A 177 -3.01 -1.81 -0.43
CA TYR A 177 -3.70 -2.61 0.59
C TYR A 177 -4.94 -1.88 1.11
N LEU A 178 -4.81 -0.60 1.47
CA LEU A 178 -5.92 0.19 2.00
C LEU A 178 -7.02 0.39 0.95
N VAL A 179 -6.66 0.70 -0.29
CA VAL A 179 -7.61 0.87 -1.38
C VAL A 179 -8.35 -0.44 -1.68
N GLY A 180 -7.62 -1.56 -1.73
CA GLY A 180 -8.20 -2.89 -1.89
C GLY A 180 -9.18 -3.24 -0.77
N LEU A 181 -8.82 -2.95 0.49
CA LEU A 181 -9.66 -3.21 1.66
C LEU A 181 -10.94 -2.37 1.64
N ASN A 182 -10.80 -1.08 1.35
CA ASN A 182 -11.93 -0.16 1.23
C ASN A 182 -12.90 -0.58 0.13
N THR A 183 -12.36 -0.96 -1.03
CA THR A 183 -13.16 -1.41 -2.17
C THR A 183 -13.89 -2.71 -1.86
N ALA A 184 -13.21 -3.70 -1.26
CA ALA A 184 -13.84 -4.96 -0.88
C ALA A 184 -14.98 -4.75 0.14
N LEU A 185 -14.75 -3.91 1.16
CA LEU A 185 -15.78 -3.57 2.16
C LEU A 185 -16.94 -2.80 1.53
N ALA A 186 -16.66 -1.82 0.66
CA ALA A 186 -17.68 -1.04 -0.03
C ALA A 186 -18.55 -1.93 -0.92
N VAL A 187 -17.95 -2.81 -1.72
CA VAL A 187 -18.70 -3.74 -2.58
C VAL A 187 -19.52 -4.72 -1.74
N LYS A 188 -18.98 -5.22 -0.61
CA LYS A 188 -19.75 -6.08 0.30
C LYS A 188 -20.94 -5.33 0.91
N ALA A 189 -20.74 -4.10 1.40
CA ALA A 189 -21.81 -3.26 1.92
C ALA A 189 -22.89 -2.96 0.86
N ILE A 190 -22.48 -2.67 -0.38
CA ILE A 190 -23.38 -2.47 -1.52
C ILE A 190 -24.15 -3.76 -1.83
N SER A 191 -23.50 -4.92 -1.80
CA SER A 191 -24.18 -6.21 -2.05
C SER A 191 -25.25 -6.54 -0.99
N ILE A 192 -25.00 -6.16 0.27
CA ILE A 192 -25.96 -6.31 1.38
C ILE A 192 -27.11 -5.30 1.26
N THR A 193 -26.86 -4.11 0.72
CA THR A 193 -27.89 -3.08 0.49
C THR A 193 -28.70 -3.30 -0.78
N ARG A 194 -28.09 -3.78 -1.88
CA ARG A 194 -28.79 -4.10 -3.14
C ARG A 194 -29.80 -5.24 -3.02
N LYS A 195 -29.65 -6.13 -2.03
CA LYS A 195 -30.68 -7.13 -1.71
C LYS A 195 -32.03 -6.49 -1.28
N SER A 196 -32.04 -5.17 -1.04
CA SER A 196 -33.19 -4.36 -0.61
C SER A 196 -33.69 -3.34 -1.66
N GLY A 197 -33.20 -3.39 -2.92
CA GLY A 197 -33.72 -2.57 -4.03
C GLY A 197 -32.92 -1.29 -4.35
N GLY A 198 -32.87 -0.96 -5.65
CA GLY A 198 -32.61 0.39 -6.18
C GLY A 198 -31.16 0.82 -6.41
N LEU A 199 -30.67 0.56 -7.63
CA LEU A 199 -29.69 1.34 -8.42
C LEU A 199 -28.70 2.29 -7.69
N THR A 200 -27.46 1.85 -7.46
CA THR A 200 -26.29 2.74 -7.25
C THR A 200 -24.98 2.02 -7.57
N SER A 201 -24.73 1.72 -8.86
CA SER A 201 -23.47 1.08 -9.31
C SER A 201 -22.39 2.08 -9.73
N VAL A 202 -22.67 3.38 -9.72
CA VAL A 202 -21.79 4.41 -10.29
C VAL A 202 -20.87 5.06 -9.23
N GLY A 203 -21.13 4.88 -7.93
CA GLY A 203 -20.32 5.46 -6.86
C GLY A 203 -19.07 4.67 -6.44
N ALA A 204 -18.92 3.42 -6.90
CA ALA A 204 -17.81 2.56 -6.49
C ALA A 204 -16.54 2.80 -7.32
N THR A 205 -16.68 3.22 -8.58
CA THR A 205 -15.55 3.50 -9.47
C THR A 205 -14.96 4.89 -9.25
N THR A 206 -15.78 5.88 -8.89
CA THR A 206 -15.28 7.25 -8.58
C THR A 206 -14.48 7.30 -7.28
N GLY A 207 -14.81 6.50 -6.27
CA GLY A 207 -14.03 6.43 -5.02
C GLY A 207 -12.63 5.81 -5.19
N LEU A 208 -12.43 4.92 -6.16
CA LEU A 208 -11.16 4.25 -6.42
C LEU A 208 -10.07 5.22 -6.92
N PHE A 209 -10.46 6.29 -7.61
CA PHE A 209 -9.55 7.29 -8.19
C PHE A 209 -9.49 8.61 -7.41
N VAL A 210 -10.41 8.86 -6.48
CA VAL A 210 -10.33 10.01 -5.55
C VAL A 210 -9.15 9.87 -4.57
N ALA A 211 -8.63 8.66 -4.37
CA ALA A 211 -7.52 8.40 -3.44
C ALA A 211 -6.15 8.91 -3.93
N CYS A 212 -5.99 9.25 -5.21
CA CYS A 212 -4.74 9.86 -5.67
C CYS A 212 -4.97 10.73 -6.92
N PRO A 213 -5.42 11.99 -6.73
CA PRO A 213 -5.58 12.94 -7.84
C PRO A 213 -4.28 13.13 -8.63
N THR A 214 -3.13 13.06 -7.94
CA THR A 214 -1.80 13.15 -8.55
C THR A 214 -1.50 11.97 -9.47
N CYS A 215 -1.94 10.75 -9.12
CA CYS A 215 -1.75 9.56 -9.93
C CYS A 215 -2.51 9.64 -11.26
N VAL A 216 -3.72 10.21 -11.22
CA VAL A 216 -4.51 10.49 -12.44
C VAL A 216 -3.80 11.54 -13.30
N GLY A 217 -3.27 12.61 -12.70
CA GLY A 217 -2.49 13.63 -13.41
C GLY A 217 -1.22 13.09 -14.09
N THR A 218 -0.44 12.27 -13.39
CA THR A 218 0.78 11.64 -13.93
C THR A 218 0.47 10.61 -15.01
N PHE A 219 -0.62 9.85 -14.88
CA PHE A 219 -1.09 8.95 -15.93
C PHE A 219 -1.43 9.70 -17.22
N PHE A 220 -2.17 10.80 -17.12
CA PHE A 220 -2.50 11.62 -18.27
C PHE A 220 -1.26 12.27 -18.90
N ALA A 221 -0.28 12.68 -18.08
CA ALA A 221 0.99 13.20 -18.59
C ALA A 221 1.80 12.16 -19.39
N ILE A 222 1.91 10.93 -18.87
CA ILE A 222 2.72 9.86 -19.50
C ILE A 222 2.05 9.30 -20.75
N PHE A 223 0.72 9.11 -20.75
CA PHE A 223 0.02 8.41 -21.83
C PHE A 223 -0.69 9.31 -22.85
N ILE A 224 -1.06 10.54 -22.49
CA ILE A 224 -1.77 11.47 -23.40
C ILE A 224 -0.84 12.55 -23.97
N GLY A 225 0.42 12.64 -23.51
CA GLY A 225 1.45 13.45 -24.18
C GLY A 225 1.11 14.93 -24.28
N SER A 226 0.43 15.50 -23.29
CA SER A 226 0.08 16.92 -23.28
C SER A 226 1.29 17.74 -22.85
N SER A 227 1.76 18.63 -23.72
CA SER A 227 2.85 19.61 -23.53
C SER A 227 2.67 20.56 -22.33
N SER A 228 1.51 20.56 -21.67
CA SER A 228 1.23 21.22 -20.39
C SER A 228 1.68 20.43 -19.14
N ALA A 229 2.20 19.21 -19.30
CA ALA A 229 2.54 18.31 -18.20
C ALA A 229 3.76 18.73 -17.37
N VAL A 230 4.75 19.40 -17.97
CA VAL A 230 6.02 19.74 -17.31
C VAL A 230 5.89 20.81 -16.21
N THR A 231 4.88 21.68 -16.28
CA THR A 231 4.54 22.62 -15.19
C THR A 231 3.57 22.03 -14.18
N PHE A 232 2.74 21.06 -14.60
CA PHE A 232 1.79 20.38 -13.73
C PHE A 232 2.50 19.40 -12.77
N THR A 233 3.57 18.73 -13.21
CA THR A 233 4.34 17.78 -12.39
C THR A 233 5.07 18.45 -11.22
N VAL A 234 5.66 19.63 -11.40
CA VAL A 234 6.39 20.33 -10.32
C VAL A 234 5.47 20.83 -9.20
N ILE A 235 4.24 21.25 -9.56
CA ILE A 235 3.23 21.65 -8.56
C ILE A 235 2.65 20.41 -7.87
N LEU A 236 2.46 19.31 -8.62
CA LEU A 236 1.94 18.05 -8.09
C LEU A 236 2.93 17.33 -7.16
N THR A 237 4.24 17.41 -7.37
CA THR A 237 5.23 16.75 -6.48
C THR A 237 5.22 17.35 -5.07
N GLN A 238 5.09 18.66 -4.93
CA GLN A 238 4.93 19.29 -3.61
C GLN A 238 3.57 18.97 -2.97
N LEU A 239 2.50 18.92 -3.77
CA LEU A 239 1.19 18.47 -3.30
C LEU A 239 1.13 16.97 -3.00
N GLN A 240 2.00 16.15 -3.57
CA GLN A 240 1.98 14.69 -3.40
C GLN A 240 2.17 14.30 -1.95
N THR A 241 3.09 14.95 -1.22
CA THR A 241 3.28 14.71 0.21
C THR A 241 2.03 15.09 1.02
N LEU A 242 1.39 16.20 0.66
CA LEU A 242 0.13 16.65 1.28
C LEU A 242 -1.02 15.66 0.99
N PHE A 243 -1.15 15.24 -0.26
CA PHE A 243 -2.18 14.28 -0.67
C PHE A 243 -1.98 12.92 -0.02
N VAL A 244 -0.76 12.40 0.03
CA VAL A 244 -0.44 11.15 0.74
C VAL A 244 -0.74 11.32 2.23
N GLY A 245 -0.33 12.44 2.83
CA GLY A 245 -0.57 12.77 4.24
C GLY A 245 -2.05 12.87 4.63
N ILE A 246 -2.92 13.33 3.72
CA ILE A 246 -4.38 13.43 3.95
C ILE A 246 -5.09 12.11 3.59
N THR A 247 -4.67 11.46 2.50
CA THR A 247 -5.34 10.28 1.96
C THR A 247 -5.16 9.07 2.87
N ILE A 248 -3.97 8.83 3.43
CA ILE A 248 -3.72 7.67 4.30
C ILE A 248 -4.66 7.67 5.51
N PRO A 249 -4.83 8.77 6.28
CA PRO A 249 -5.82 8.84 7.34
C PRO A 249 -7.25 8.54 6.87
N ILE A 250 -7.69 9.11 5.74
CA ILE A 250 -9.04 8.88 5.20
C ILE A 250 -9.22 7.39 4.85
N LEU A 251 -8.23 6.78 4.19
CA LEU A 251 -8.23 5.37 3.83
C LEU A 251 -8.17 4.43 5.04
N LEU A 252 -7.62 4.87 6.17
CA LEU A 252 -7.65 4.12 7.43
C LEU A 252 -8.98 4.25 8.18
N LEU A 253 -9.64 5.40 8.10
CA LEU A 253 -10.93 5.65 8.75
C LEU A 253 -12.11 5.02 7.98
N THR A 254 -12.04 4.99 6.65
CA THR A 254 -13.13 4.51 5.79
C THR A 254 -13.57 3.07 6.06
N PRO A 255 -12.67 2.08 6.26
CA PRO A 255 -13.04 0.70 6.62
C PRO A 255 -13.84 0.63 7.92
N ILE A 256 -13.46 1.45 8.91
CA ILE A 256 -14.12 1.52 10.22
C ILE A 256 -15.53 2.09 10.07
N ILE A 257 -15.69 3.14 9.27
CA ILE A 257 -17.00 3.77 9.01
C ILE A 257 -17.91 2.80 8.26
N ILE A 258 -17.42 2.13 7.22
CA ILE A 258 -18.21 1.16 6.45
C ILE A 258 -18.60 -0.03 7.33
N ALA A 259 -17.66 -0.58 8.10
CA ALA A 259 -17.95 -1.70 8.99
C ALA A 259 -18.95 -1.34 10.09
N LYS A 260 -18.90 -0.13 10.65
CA LYS A 260 -19.94 0.38 11.58
C LYS A 260 -21.32 0.47 10.92
N LYS A 261 -21.40 0.86 9.65
CA LYS A 261 -22.67 0.90 8.89
C LYS A 261 -23.22 -0.51 8.66
N ILE A 262 -22.37 -1.48 8.33
CA ILE A 262 -22.77 -2.89 8.20
C ILE A 262 -23.27 -3.41 9.56
N GLN A 263 -22.53 -3.15 10.65
CA GLN A 263 -22.91 -3.57 12.01
C GLN A 263 -24.32 -3.11 12.38
N LYS A 264 -24.59 -1.80 12.24
CA LYS A 264 -25.92 -1.23 12.56
C LYS A 264 -27.05 -1.84 11.74
N LYS A 265 -26.77 -2.33 10.53
CA LYS A 265 -27.76 -2.95 9.66
C LYS A 265 -27.99 -4.42 10.04
N ASP A 266 -26.94 -5.14 10.43
CA ASP A 266 -27.05 -6.51 10.94
C ASP A 266 -27.74 -6.55 12.31
N ASP A 267 -27.53 -5.54 13.16
CA ASP A 267 -28.18 -5.40 14.48
C ASP A 267 -29.64 -4.88 14.38
N GLY A 268 -30.10 -4.47 13.19
CA GLY A 268 -31.41 -3.89 12.94
C GLY A 268 -32.35 -4.79 12.14
N TYR A 269 -33.05 -5.72 12.82
CA TYR A 269 -34.52 -5.97 12.85
C TYR A 269 -34.81 -7.43 13.26
N PRO A 270 -35.73 -7.65 14.23
CA PRO A 270 -37.15 -7.62 13.91
C PRO A 270 -37.91 -6.60 14.77
N LEU A 271 -38.13 -5.41 14.23
CA LEU A 271 -39.32 -4.63 14.54
C LEU A 271 -40.36 -4.92 13.46
N ASP A 272 -40.95 -6.10 13.56
CA ASP A 272 -42.39 -6.20 13.30
C ASP A 272 -42.98 -6.99 14.46
N THR A 273 -43.21 -6.27 15.55
CA THR A 273 -44.14 -6.69 16.58
C THR A 273 -45.51 -6.73 15.96
N LYS A 274 -46.12 -7.93 15.94
CA LYS A 274 -47.56 -8.13 15.91
C LYS A 274 -48.32 -6.90 16.42
N THR A 275 -49.19 -6.33 15.60
CA THR A 275 -50.57 -6.04 15.98
C THR A 275 -51.43 -5.95 14.73
#